data_AF-A0A535HJV9-F1
#
_entry.id   AF-A0A535HJV9-F1
#
_cell.length_a   1.000
_cell.length_b   1.000
_cell.length_c   1.000
_cell.angle_alpha   90.00
_cell.angle_beta   90.00
_cell.angle_gamma   90.00
#
_symmetry.space_group_name_H-M   'P 1'
#
loop_
_entity.id
_entity.type
_entity.pdbx_description
1 polymer ?
#
loop_
_entity_poly.entity_id
_entity_poly.type
_entity_poly.pdbx_seq_one_letter_code
_entity_poly.pdbx_strand_id
1 'polypeptide(L)'
;MDDFYREIILEHYKHPANRGSIPDATISHEEDNPLCGDRIRIDLLVKAEVVQDVKFSGQGCAISQASADMLTEEIKGKTLDEVRKLDKQFILIRVCN
;
A
#
# COMPACT_ATOMS: atom_id res chain seq x y z
N MET A 1 -17.48 -15.29 -6.98
CA MET A 1 -16.92 -13.91 -6.99
C MET A 1 -16.11 -13.66 -5.73
N ASP A 2 -16.60 -14.02 -4.54
CA ASP A 2 -15.84 -13.85 -3.27
C ASP A 2 -14.52 -14.62 -3.20
N ASP A 3 -14.43 -15.81 -3.78
CA ASP A 3 -13.22 -16.64 -3.67
C ASP A 3 -12.00 -15.99 -4.33
N PHE A 4 -12.19 -15.31 -5.47
CA PHE A 4 -11.09 -14.66 -6.19
C PHE A 4 -10.53 -13.46 -5.41
N TYR A 5 -11.39 -12.62 -4.83
CA TYR A 5 -10.93 -11.51 -3.97
C TYR A 5 -10.19 -12.02 -2.74
N ARG A 6 -10.68 -13.11 -2.16
CA ARG A 6 -10.04 -13.74 -1.02
C ARG A 6 -8.66 -14.31 -1.37
N GLU A 7 -8.51 -14.91 -2.54
CA GLU A 7 -7.21 -15.38 -3.05
C GLU A 7 -6.23 -14.23 -3.24
N ILE A 8 -6.64 -13.12 -3.84
CA ILE A 8 -5.81 -11.92 -4.02
C ILE A 8 -5.34 -11.38 -2.66
N ILE A 9 -6.27 -11.20 -1.72
CA ILE A 9 -5.93 -10.70 -0.38
C ILE A 9 -4.94 -11.66 0.31
N LEU A 10 -5.15 -12.97 0.20
CA LEU A 10 -4.26 -13.95 0.79
C LEU A 10 -2.87 -13.96 0.14
N GLU A 11 -2.78 -13.75 -1.17
CA GLU A 11 -1.52 -13.68 -1.89
C GLU A 11 -0.70 -12.48 -1.43
N HIS A 12 -1.26 -11.26 -1.47
CA HIS A 12 -0.56 -10.06 -1.01
C HIS A 12 -0.22 -10.10 0.49
N TYR A 13 -1.04 -10.79 1.29
CA TYR A 13 -0.71 -11.00 2.70
C TYR A 13 0.47 -11.96 2.92
N LYS A 14 0.53 -13.08 2.18
CA LYS A 14 1.56 -14.11 2.34
C LYS A 14 2.86 -13.79 1.61
N HIS A 15 2.76 -13.14 0.45
CA HIS A 15 3.85 -12.87 -0.47
C HIS A 15 3.86 -11.40 -0.90
N PRO A 16 3.97 -10.44 0.05
CA PRO A 16 3.93 -9.02 -0.28
C PRO A 16 5.13 -8.61 -1.12
N ALA A 17 4.89 -7.92 -2.24
CA ALA A 17 5.93 -7.47 -3.15
C ALA A 17 6.83 -6.39 -2.55
N ASN A 18 6.28 -5.51 -1.70
CA ASN A 18 6.96 -4.29 -1.26
C ASN A 18 7.10 -4.17 0.26
N ARG A 19 7.11 -5.29 0.99
CA ARG A 19 7.36 -5.25 2.43
C ARG A 19 8.79 -4.82 2.75
N GLY A 20 8.95 -3.91 3.71
CA GLY A 20 10.23 -3.39 4.17
C GLY A 20 10.17 -1.91 4.56
N SER A 21 11.34 -1.29 4.67
CA SER A 21 11.49 0.14 4.95
C SER A 21 12.59 0.72 4.08
N ILE A 22 12.53 2.03 3.83
CA ILE A 22 13.55 2.76 3.07
C ILE A 22 14.29 3.67 4.06
N PRO A 23 15.57 3.39 4.41
CA PRO A 23 16.30 4.17 5.42
C PRO A 23 16.37 5.68 5.15
N ASP A 24 16.50 6.06 3.87
CA ASP A 24 16.58 7.45 3.41
C ASP A 24 15.37 7.82 2.55
N ALA A 25 14.17 7.42 2.99
CA ALA A 25 12.94 7.77 2.31
C ALA A 25 12.79 9.30 2.19
N THR A 26 12.28 9.77 1.05
CA THR A 26 11.94 11.18 0.87
C THR A 26 10.71 11.55 1.68
N ILE A 27 9.75 10.63 1.78
CA ILE A 27 8.51 10.78 2.54
C ILE A 27 8.31 9.50 3.34
N SER A 28 8.02 9.63 4.64
CA SER A 28 7.59 8.53 5.50
C SER A 28 6.34 8.95 6.26
N HIS A 29 5.36 8.05 6.34
CA HIS A 29 4.16 8.25 7.15
C HIS A 29 3.78 6.95 7.84
N GLU A 30 3.40 7.02 9.12
CA GLU A 30 2.87 5.91 9.90
C GLU A 30 1.45 6.28 10.34
N GLU A 31 0.51 5.37 10.11
CA GLU A 31 -0.90 5.52 10.52
C GLU A 31 -1.32 4.33 11.37
N ASP A 32 -2.04 4.62 12.44
CA ASP A 32 -2.63 3.64 13.35
C ASP A 32 -4.14 3.54 13.09
N ASN A 33 -4.65 2.33 12.85
CA ASN A 33 -6.09 2.04 12.85
C ASN A 33 -6.49 1.41 14.19
N PRO A 34 -7.02 2.19 15.16
CA PRO A 34 -7.28 1.72 16.52
C PRO A 34 -8.44 0.71 16.61
N LEU A 35 -9.26 0.57 15.56
CA LEU A 35 -10.40 -0.37 15.55
C LEU A 35 -9.94 -1.83 15.52
N CYS A 36 -8.84 -2.12 14.82
CA CYS A 36 -8.25 -3.45 14.68
C CYS A 36 -6.84 -3.54 15.27
N GLY A 37 -6.26 -2.43 15.72
CA GLY A 37 -4.90 -2.37 16.25
C GLY A 37 -3.83 -2.40 15.17
N ASP A 38 -4.18 -2.07 13.93
CA ASP A 38 -3.20 -2.04 12.84
C ASP A 38 -2.32 -0.80 12.97
N ARG A 39 -1.04 -0.96 12.65
CA ARG A 39 -0.05 0.09 12.51
C ARG A 39 0.69 -0.14 11.21
N ILE A 40 0.48 0.74 10.24
CA ILE A 40 1.11 0.64 8.91
C ILE A 40 1.96 1.86 8.67
N ARG A 41 3.20 1.64 8.25
CA ARG A 41 4.11 2.68 7.80
C ARG A 41 4.37 2.51 6.31
N ILE A 42 4.31 3.62 5.57
CA ILE A 42 4.70 3.71 4.16
C ILE A 42 5.88 4.66 4.02
N ASP A 43 6.91 4.19 3.32
CA ASP A 43 8.09 4.95 2.94
C ASP A 43 8.13 5.12 1.41
N LEU A 44 8.33 6.34 0.92
CA LEU A 44 8.47 6.68 -0.51
C LEU A 44 9.84 7.27 -0.79
N LEU A 45 10.53 6.75 -1.80
CA LEU A 45 11.68 7.41 -2.43
C LEU A 45 11.19 8.18 -3.65
N VAL A 46 11.28 9.50 -3.62
CA VAL A 46 10.78 10.38 -4.69
C VAL A 46 11.96 11.08 -5.38
N LYS A 47 11.98 11.05 -6.71
CA LYS A 47 12.92 11.83 -7.52
C LYS A 47 12.18 12.48 -8.68
N ALA A 48 12.41 13.78 -8.88
CA ALA A 48 11.77 14.56 -9.92
C ALA A 48 10.24 14.37 -9.95
N GLU A 49 9.60 14.46 -8.78
CA GLU A 49 8.15 14.27 -8.58
C GLU A 49 7.62 12.85 -8.92
N VAL A 50 8.47 11.85 -9.13
CA VAL A 50 8.09 10.45 -9.39
C VAL A 50 8.47 9.54 -8.23
N VAL A 51 7.56 8.66 -7.84
CA VAL A 51 7.80 7.59 -6.84
C VAL A 51 8.70 6.52 -7.46
N GLN A 52 9.99 6.57 -7.14
CA GLN A 52 10.99 5.63 -7.65
C GLN A 52 10.92 4.28 -6.93
N ASP A 53 10.72 4.32 -5.62
CA ASP A 53 10.48 3.12 -4.82
C ASP A 53 9.50 3.45 -3.70
N VAL A 54 8.83 2.40 -3.23
CA VAL A 54 7.89 2.47 -2.13
C VAL A 54 7.96 1.16 -1.37
N LYS A 55 7.98 1.26 -0.05
CA LYS A 55 7.94 0.11 0.86
C LYS A 55 6.92 0.34 1.96
N PHE A 56 6.34 -0.74 2.45
CA PHE A 56 5.48 -0.69 3.63
C PHE A 56 5.97 -1.63 4.72
N SER A 57 5.75 -1.25 5.97
CA SER A 57 6.09 -2.02 7.16
C SER A 57 5.02 -1.85 8.24
N GLY A 58 5.15 -2.62 9.31
CA GLY A 58 4.23 -2.59 10.45
C GLY A 58 3.47 -3.89 10.64
N GLN A 59 2.38 -3.81 11.38
CA GLN A 59 1.57 -4.94 11.82
C GLN A 59 0.09 -4.62 11.62
N GLY A 60 -0.71 -5.62 11.32
CA GLY A 60 -2.14 -5.45 11.19
C GLY A 60 -2.82 -6.70 10.66
N CYS A 61 -4.14 -6.63 10.55
CA CYS A 61 -4.93 -7.72 9.97
C CYS A 61 -4.53 -8.01 8.52
N ALA A 62 -4.85 -9.21 8.04
CA ALA A 62 -4.50 -9.65 6.68
C ALA A 62 -5.00 -8.70 5.59
N ILE A 63 -6.20 -8.13 5.77
CA ILE A 63 -6.79 -7.18 4.83
C ILE A 63 -5.97 -5.89 4.77
N SER A 64 -5.55 -5.37 5.92
CA SER A 64 -4.77 -4.13 6.01
C SER A 64 -3.38 -4.28 5.42
N GLN A 65 -2.70 -5.39 5.71
CA GLN A 65 -1.39 -5.72 5.14
C GLN A 65 -1.47 -5.93 3.62
N ALA A 66 -2.47 -6.66 3.13
CA ALA A 66 -2.69 -6.85 1.70
C ALA A 66 -3.02 -5.53 0.99
N SER A 67 -3.88 -4.70 1.59
CA SER A 67 -4.24 -3.38 1.04
C SER A 67 -3.03 -2.45 0.94
N ALA A 68 -2.15 -2.49 1.94
CA ALA A 68 -0.90 -1.73 1.92
C ALA A 68 0.00 -2.19 0.76
N ASP A 69 0.21 -3.51 0.61
CA ASP A 69 1.02 -4.05 -0.49
C ASP A 69 0.45 -3.67 -1.87
N MET A 70 -0.85 -3.88 -2.09
CA MET A 70 -1.54 -3.51 -3.33
C MET A 70 -1.42 -2.00 -3.64
N LEU A 71 -1.54 -1.14 -2.62
CA LEU A 71 -1.35 0.30 -2.77
C LEU A 71 0.09 0.61 -3.21
N THR A 72 1.09 -0.02 -2.59
CA THR A 72 2.50 0.22 -2.96
C THR A 72 2.79 -0.21 -4.40
N GLU A 73 2.21 -1.31 -4.88
CA GLU A 73 2.34 -1.71 -6.28
C GLU A 73 1.71 -0.68 -7.22
N GLU A 74 0.54 -0.15 -6.86
CA GLU A 74 -0.15 0.82 -7.70
C GLU A 74 0.60 2.14 -7.82
N ILE A 75 1.17 2.66 -6.72
CA ILE A 75 1.77 4.00 -6.73
C ILE A 75 3.23 4.03 -7.20
N LYS A 76 3.90 2.88 -7.26
CA LYS A 76 5.29 2.79 -7.74
C LYS A 76 5.37 3.22 -9.21
N GLY A 77 6.29 4.14 -9.51
CA GLY A 77 6.50 4.68 -10.85
C GLY A 77 5.54 5.80 -11.25
N LYS A 78 4.53 6.13 -10.43
CA LYS A 78 3.63 7.27 -10.69
C LYS A 78 4.22 8.58 -10.19
N THR A 79 3.74 9.68 -10.78
CA THR A 79 4.00 11.03 -10.30
C THR A 79 3.25 11.32 -9.00
N LEU A 80 3.75 12.23 -8.17
CA LEU A 80 3.06 12.67 -6.95
C LEU A 80 1.66 13.23 -7.24
N ASP A 81 1.48 13.88 -8.39
CA ASP A 81 0.17 14.40 -8.81
C ASP A 81 -0.81 13.29 -9.18
N GLU A 82 -0.36 12.20 -9.81
CA GLU A 82 -1.19 11.02 -10.04
C GLU A 82 -1.56 10.33 -8.72
N VAL A 83 -0.60 10.21 -7.80
CA VAL A 83 -0.84 9.62 -6.48
C VAL A 83 -1.86 10.44 -5.68
N ARG A 84 -1.78 11.78 -5.71
CA ARG A 84 -2.75 12.66 -5.05
C ARG A 84 -4.17 12.57 -5.61
N LYS A 85 -4.32 12.13 -6.86
CA LYS A 85 -5.62 11.93 -7.51
C LYS A 85 -6.24 10.58 -7.21
N LEU A 86 -5.54 9.69 -6.51
CA LEU A 86 -6.11 8.43 -6.02
C LEU A 86 -7.11 8.75 -4.89
N ASP A 87 -8.39 8.91 -5.26
CA ASP A 87 -9.51 9.00 -4.33
C ASP A 87 -9.68 7.68 -3.55
N LYS A 88 -10.25 7.74 -2.34
CA LYS A 88 -10.82 6.61 -1.60
C LYS A 88 -11.69 5.70 -2.48
N GLN A 89 -12.43 6.26 -3.45
CA GLN A 89 -13.23 5.45 -4.40
C GLN A 89 -12.36 4.60 -5.36
N PHE A 90 -11.14 5.05 -5.69
CA PHE A 90 -10.25 4.33 -6.60
C PHE A 90 -9.67 3.05 -5.97
N ILE A 91 -9.41 3.07 -4.67
CA ILE A 91 -8.96 1.88 -3.90
C ILE A 91 -10.08 0.84 -3.81
N LEU A 92 -11.34 1.26 -3.68
CA LEU A 92 -12.49 0.35 -3.54
C LEU A 92 -12.91 -0.31 -4.87
N ILE A 93 -12.78 0.38 -6.00
CA ILE A 93 -13.26 -0.11 -7.31
C ILE A 93 -12.44 -1.28 -7.85
N ARG A 94 -11.15 -1.40 -7.47
CA ARG A 94 -10.27 -2.50 -7.93
C ARG A 94 -10.34 -3.78 -7.11
N VAL A 95 -11.07 -3.76 -5.99
CA VAL A 95 -11.47 -4.96 -5.23
C VAL A 95 -12.85 -5.45 -5.71
N CYS A 96 -13.39 -4.91 -6.80
CA CYS A 96 -14.73 -5.23 -7.30
C CYS A 96 -14.83 -5.45 -8.82
N ASN A 97 -13.71 -5.63 -9.54
CA ASN A 97 -13.73 -6.16 -10.92
C ASN A 97 -12.77 -7.33 -11.10
#